data_AF-A0A3B9ZKH0-F1
#
_entry.id   AF-A0A3B9ZKH0-F1
#
_cell.length_a   1.000
_cell.length_b   1.000
_cell.length_c   1.000
_cell.angle_alpha   90.00
_cell.angle_beta   90.00
_cell.angle_gamma   90.00
#
_symmetry.space_group_name_H-M   'P 1'
#
loop_
_entity.id
_entity.type
_entity.pdbx_description
1 polymer ?
#
loop_
_entity_poly.entity_id
_entity_poly.type
_entity_poly.pdbx_seq_one_letter_code
_entity_poly.pdbx_strand_id
1 'polypeptide(L)'
;MKTVKKGKLRCATCGNDSSFEFNDEKTYVKCTVCNREYLGGYDELLELNAETIEEMKNEIAVDLKKEIVESLKQSLKGNKNIKFN
;
A
#
# COMPACT_ATOMS: atom_id res chain seq x y z
N MET A 1 13.55 20.12 -5.96
CA MET A 1 14.40 18.92 -5.88
C MET A 1 13.47 17.72 -5.69
N LYS A 2 13.27 16.86 -6.70
CA LYS A 2 12.39 15.68 -6.56
C LYS A 2 13.08 14.68 -5.63
N THR A 3 12.43 14.31 -4.54
CA THR A 3 12.91 13.30 -3.60
C THR A 3 12.94 11.95 -4.31
N VAL A 4 14.13 11.40 -4.56
CA VAL A 4 14.26 10.08 -5.19
C VAL A 4 13.85 9.02 -4.16
N LYS A 5 12.62 8.51 -4.27
CA LYS A 5 12.16 7.38 -3.48
C LYS A 5 12.98 6.15 -3.93
N LYS A 6 13.52 5.39 -2.98
CA LYS A 6 14.13 4.08 -3.23
C LYS A 6 13.27 3.04 -2.54
N GLY A 7 12.84 2.02 -3.27
CA GLY A 7 11.94 0.99 -2.73
C GLY A 7 12.06 -0.32 -3.51
N LYS A 8 11.56 -1.41 -2.89
CA LYS A 8 11.42 -2.69 -3.57
C LYS A 8 10.32 -2.55 -4.62
N LEU A 9 10.61 -2.95 -5.85
CA LEU A 9 9.61 -2.95 -6.90
C LEU A 9 8.69 -4.15 -6.74
N ARG A 10 7.39 -3.92 -6.93
CA ARG A 10 6.36 -4.93 -7.06
C ARG A 10 5.52 -4.60 -8.28
N CYS A 11 5.11 -5.62 -9.02
CA CYS A 11 4.27 -5.45 -10.19
C CYS A 11 2.84 -5.16 -9.74
N ALA A 12 2.26 -4.05 -10.21
CA ALA A 12 0.89 -3.65 -9.89
C ALA A 12 -0.18 -4.60 -10.46
N THR A 13 0.18 -5.55 -11.33
CA THR A 13 -0.76 -6.55 -11.89
C THR A 13 -0.63 -7.91 -11.23
N CYS A 14 0.56 -8.52 -11.25
CA CYS A 14 0.75 -9.90 -10.77
C CYS A 14 1.42 -9.98 -9.40
N GLY A 15 1.83 -8.86 -8.82
CA GLY A 15 2.47 -8.82 -7.51
C GLY A 15 3.89 -9.37 -7.46
N ASN A 16 4.48 -9.79 -8.59
CA ASN A 16 5.87 -10.24 -8.65
C ASN A 16 6.85 -9.09 -8.32
N ASP A 17 7.95 -9.39 -7.63
CA ASP A 17 8.86 -8.38 -7.09
C ASP A 17 10.33 -8.54 -7.52
N SER A 18 10.61 -9.49 -8.41
CA SER A 18 11.98 -9.91 -8.76
C SER A 18 12.26 -9.98 -10.26
N SER A 19 11.22 -10.05 -11.10
CA SER A 19 11.38 -10.26 -12.55
C SER A 19 10.92 -9.04 -13.33
N PHE A 20 11.88 -8.15 -13.56
CA PHE A 20 11.71 -6.93 -14.33
C PHE A 20 12.86 -6.75 -15.32
N GLU A 21 12.52 -6.25 -16.49
CA GLU A 21 13.46 -5.81 -17.51
C GLU A 21 13.43 -4.27 -17.59
N PHE A 22 14.59 -3.65 -17.72
CA PHE A 22 14.76 -2.20 -17.74
C PHE A 22 15.53 -1.82 -19.00
N ASN A 23 15.24 -0.64 -19.55
CA ASN A 23 16.20 0.01 -20.44
C ASN A 23 17.33 0.66 -19.64
N ASP A 24 18.41 1.05 -20.31
CA ASP A 24 19.60 1.62 -19.67
C ASP A 24 19.29 2.88 -18.83
N GLU A 25 18.34 3.70 -19.30
CA GLU A 25 17.92 4.94 -18.64
C GLU A 25 16.86 4.74 -17.55
N LYS A 26 16.34 3.51 -17.36
CA LYS A 26 15.23 3.18 -16.45
C LYS A 26 13.95 3.99 -16.66
N THR A 27 13.79 4.58 -17.84
CA THR A 27 12.56 5.25 -18.30
C THR A 27 11.51 4.27 -18.78
N TYR A 28 11.86 2.99 -18.91
CA TYR A 28 10.95 1.90 -19.24
C TYR A 28 11.19 0.71 -18.32
N VAL A 29 10.09 0.07 -17.87
CA VAL A 29 10.13 -1.18 -17.11
C VAL A 29 9.11 -2.15 -17.66
N LYS A 30 9.49 -3.42 -17.81
CA LYS A 30 8.57 -4.52 -18.14
C LYS A 30 8.61 -5.60 -17.08
N CYS A 31 7.45 -6.02 -16.59
CA CYS A 31 7.35 -7.23 -15.78
C CYS A 31 7.43 -8.46 -16.69
N THR A 32 8.44 -9.30 -16.52
CA THR A 32 8.66 -10.47 -17.38
C THR A 32 7.74 -11.65 -17.06
N VAL A 33 6.99 -11.58 -15.95
CA VAL A 33 6.01 -12.62 -15.57
C VAL A 33 4.67 -12.40 -16.27
N CYS A 34 4.12 -11.19 -16.22
CA CYS A 34 2.79 -10.88 -16.77
C CYS A 34 2.83 -9.99 -18.02
N ASN A 35 4.03 -9.66 -18.50
CA ASN A 35 4.28 -8.81 -19.68
C ASN A 35 3.71 -7.38 -19.58
N ARG A 36 3.38 -6.89 -18.37
CA ARG A 36 2.95 -5.50 -18.20
C ARG A 36 4.13 -4.55 -18.38
N GLU A 37 3.90 -3.47 -19.11
CA GLU A 37 4.86 -2.41 -19.40
C GLU A 37 4.50 -1.14 -18.63
N TYR A 38 5.53 -0.46 -18.13
CA TYR A 38 5.47 0.81 -17.41
C TYR A 38 6.32 1.82 -18.18
N LEU A 39 5.66 2.71 -18.92
CA LEU A 39 6.29 3.67 -19.83
C LEU A 39 6.86 4.90 -19.10
N GLY A 40 6.44 5.14 -17.85
CA GLY A 40 7.07 6.10 -16.95
C GLY A 40 8.23 5.49 -16.15
N GLY A 41 8.56 4.22 -16.43
CA GLY A 41 9.77 3.59 -15.95
C GLY A 41 9.76 3.27 -14.46
N TYR A 42 10.94 3.36 -13.85
CA TYR A 42 11.17 3.02 -12.45
C TYR A 42 10.37 3.90 -11.49
N ASP A 43 10.24 5.19 -11.81
CA ASP A 43 9.56 6.16 -10.95
C ASP A 43 8.04 5.91 -10.91
N GLU A 44 7.40 5.66 -12.07
CA GLU A 44 5.98 5.28 -12.14
C GLU A 44 5.70 4.05 -11.28
N LEU A 45 6.53 3.01 -11.41
CA LEU A 45 6.33 1.77 -10.68
C LEU A 45 6.54 1.96 -9.17
N LEU A 46 7.46 2.82 -8.75
CA LEU A 46 7.65 3.14 -7.33
C LEU A 46 6.47 3.91 -6.74
N GLU A 47 5.90 4.85 -7.49
CA GLU A 47 4.74 5.62 -7.05
C GLU A 47 3.54 4.69 -6.83
N LEU A 48 3.24 3.81 -7.80
CA LEU A 48 2.17 2.81 -7.67
C LEU A 48 2.35 1.90 -6.45
N ASN A 49 3.58 1.46 -6.19
CA ASN A 49 3.88 0.61 -5.03
C ASN A 49 3.72 1.35 -3.70
N ALA A 50 4.10 2.63 -3.65
CA ALA A 50 3.93 3.45 -2.46
C ALA A 50 2.44 3.73 -2.18
N GLU A 51 1.66 4.07 -3.21
CA GLU A 51 0.21 4.29 -3.09
C GLU A 51 -0.49 3.03 -2.57
N THR A 52 -0.19 1.87 -3.16
CA THR A 52 -0.75 0.59 -2.70
C THR A 52 -0.47 0.34 -1.21
N ILE A 53 0.75 0.60 -0.74
CA ILE A 53 1.12 0.39 0.67
C ILE A 53 0.37 1.37 1.59
N GLU A 54 0.24 2.64 1.19
CA GLU A 54 -0.45 3.66 1.99
C GLU A 54 -1.97 3.41 2.06
N GLU A 55 -2.59 3.00 0.95
CA GLU A 55 -4.00 2.59 0.93
C GLU A 55 -4.25 1.42 1.88
N MET A 56 -3.44 0.35 1.79
CA MET A 56 -3.56 -0.79 2.69
C MET A 56 -3.36 -0.41 4.16
N LYS A 57 -2.40 0.47 4.47
CA LYS A 57 -2.20 0.95 5.86
C LYS A 57 -3.41 1.72 6.37
N ASN A 58 -4.01 2.57 5.53
CA ASN A 58 -5.18 3.36 5.91
C ASN A 58 -6.38 2.45 6.18
N GLU A 59 -6.63 1.46 5.32
CA GLU A 59 -7.69 0.47 5.53
C GLU A 59 -7.48 -0.30 6.84
N ILE A 60 -6.29 -0.85 7.06
CA ILE A 60 -5.94 -1.57 8.29
C ILE A 60 -6.12 -0.67 9.52
N ALA A 61 -5.70 0.59 9.46
CA ALA A 61 -5.84 1.52 10.58
C ALA A 61 -7.30 1.87 10.89
N VAL A 62 -8.15 2.00 9.86
CA VAL A 62 -9.58 2.24 10.03
C VAL A 62 -10.26 1.03 10.65
N ASP A 63 -9.97 -0.17 10.15
CA ASP A 63 -10.57 -1.41 10.65
C ASP A 63 -10.14 -1.72 12.08
N LEU A 64 -8.84 -1.61 12.39
CA LEU A 64 -8.32 -1.77 13.76
C LEU A 64 -8.97 -0.77 14.73
N LYS A 65 -9.07 0.51 14.33
CA LYS A 65 -9.74 1.52 15.16
C LYS A 65 -11.19 1.14 15.42
N LYS A 66 -11.90 0.69 14.40
CA LYS A 66 -13.30 0.30 14.52
C LYS A 66 -13.46 -0.89 15.47
N GLU A 67 -12.66 -1.94 15.32
CA GLU A 67 -12.70 -3.13 16.18
C GLU A 67 -12.34 -2.81 17.65
N ILE A 68 -11.32 -1.99 17.88
CA ILE A 68 -10.93 -1.56 19.23
C ILE A 68 -12.06 -0.73 19.86
N VAL A 69 -12.64 0.22 19.12
CA VAL A 69 -13.73 1.06 19.61
C VAL A 69 -14.98 0.23 19.92
N GLU A 70 -15.36 -0.69 19.04
CA GLU A 70 -16.48 -1.61 19.26
C GLU A 70 -16.25 -2.50 20.48
N SER A 71 -15.04 -3.07 20.61
CA SER A 71 -14.68 -3.92 21.75
C SER A 71 -14.72 -3.14 23.08
N LEU A 72 -14.14 -1.93 23.11
CA LEU A 72 -14.19 -1.05 24.28
C LEU A 72 -15.63 -0.65 24.63
N LYS A 73 -16.44 -0.30 23.62
CA LYS A 73 -17.86 0.00 23.83
C LYS A 73 -18.60 -1.19 24.42
N GLN A 74 -18.38 -2.40 23.90
CA GLN A 74 -19.00 -3.63 24.42
C GLN A 74 -18.55 -3.94 25.85
N SER A 75 -17.25 -3.88 26.15
CA SER A 75 -16.72 -4.14 27.50
C SER A 75 -17.21 -3.13 28.54
N LEU A 76 -17.52 -1.90 28.12
CA LEU A 76 -18.04 -0.84 28.98
C LEU A 76 -19.58 -0.76 28.96
N LYS A 77 -20.25 -1.51 28.08
CA LYS A 77 -21.71 -1.56 27.95
C LYS A 77 -22.30 -2.25 29.18
N GLY A 78 -22.89 -1.47 30.07
CA GLY A 78 -23.46 -1.94 31.34
C GLY A 78 -22.71 -1.46 32.58
N ASN A 79 -21.60 -0.73 32.42
CA ASN A 79 -20.97 -0.04 33.54
C ASN A 79 -21.85 1.17 33.95
N LYS A 80 -22.43 1.12 35.15
CA LYS A 80 -23.35 2.17 35.67
C LYS A 80 -22.71 3.56 35.75
N ASN A 81 -21.37 3.64 35.73
CA ASN A 81 -20.60 4.89 35.84
C ASN A 81 -20.08 5.44 34.49
N ILE A 82 -20.23 4.73 33.36
CA ILE A 82 -19.75 5.20 32.05
C ILE A 82 -20.91 5.17 31.05
N LYS A 83 -21.33 6.36 30.59
CA LYS A 83 -22.36 6.53 29.55
C LYS A 83 -21.68 6.92 28.23
N PHE A 84 -21.92 6.16 27.17
CA PHE A 84 -21.58 6.57 25.81
C PHE A 84 -22.73 7.44 25.28
N ASN A 85 -22.44 8.70 24.92
CA ASN A 85 -23.36 9.59 24.21
C ASN A 85 -23.12 9.49 22.71
#